data_AF-A0A383APG3-F1
#
_entry.id   AF-A0A383APG3-F1
#
_cell.length_a   1.000
_cell.length_b   1.000
_cell.length_c   1.000
_cell.angle_alpha   90.00
_cell.angle_beta   90.00
_cell.angle_gamma   90.00
#
_symmetry.space_group_name_H-M   'P 1'
#
loop_
_entity.id
_entity.type
_entity.pdbx_description
1 polymer ?
#
loop_
_entity_poly.entity_id
_entity_poly.type
_entity_poly.pdbx_seq_one_letter_code
_entity_poly.pdbx_strand_id
1 'polypeptide(L)' 'MKMKIVVVVPYLKSFGGASRYAWELSEYLATQGDDVVITSLYTDKTTYSSDTELKIIDFGDEKNLTQSL' A
#
# COMPACT_ATOMS: atom_id res chain seq x y z
N MET A 1 13.74 -15.03 -9.39
CA MET A 1 14.68 -14.04 -8.82
C MET A 1 13.86 -13.21 -7.85
N LYS A 2 14.30 -13.02 -6.60
CA LYS A 2 13.57 -12.20 -5.62
C LYS A 2 13.81 -10.71 -5.94
N MET A 3 12.76 -9.98 -6.27
CA MET A 3 12.80 -8.57 -6.64
C MET A 3 12.51 -7.67 -5.43
N LYS A 4 12.97 -6.43 -5.50
CA LYS A 4 12.58 -5.36 -4.57
C LYS A 4 11.62 -4.43 -5.28
N ILE A 5 10.43 -4.25 -4.74
CA ILE A 5 9.33 -3.54 -5.42
C ILE A 5 8.79 -2.46 -4.49
N VAL A 6 8.71 -1.23 -5.01
CA VAL A 6 8.10 -0.11 -4.31
C VAL A 6 6.81 0.26 -5.04
N VAL A 7 5.69 0.13 -4.34
CA VAL A 7 4.36 0.52 -4.84
C VAL A 7 4.01 1.85 -4.21
N VAL A 8 3.83 2.88 -5.04
CA VAL A 8 3.47 4.22 -4.59
C VAL A 8 1.97 4.42 -4.81
N VAL A 9 1.25 4.59 -3.71
CA VAL A 9 -0.20 4.85 -3.72
C VAL A 9 -0.48 6.08 -2.86
N PRO A 10 -1.32 7.02 -3.32
CA PRO A 10 -1.44 8.31 -2.66
C PRO A 10 -2.07 8.20 -1.26
N TYR A 11 -3.20 7.50 -1.13
CA TYR A 11 -4.01 7.49 0.08
C TYR A 11 -4.85 6.21 0.18
N LEU A 12 -4.60 5.38 1.19
CA LEU A 12 -5.24 4.09 1.41
C LEU A 12 -6.22 4.14 2.59
N LYS A 13 -7.28 4.94 2.47
CA LYS A 13 -8.32 5.06 3.52
C LYS A 13 -9.50 4.10 3.34
N SER A 14 -9.84 3.76 2.10
CA SER A 14 -10.93 2.83 1.77
C SER A 14 -10.66 2.15 0.43
N PHE A 15 -11.36 1.05 0.15
CA PHE A 15 -11.24 0.33 -1.13
C PHE A 15 -12.00 1.04 -2.26
N GLY A 16 -11.27 1.74 -3.12
CA GLY A 16 -11.69 2.11 -4.47
C GLY A 16 -11.00 1.20 -5.50
N GLY A 17 -11.33 1.33 -6.78
CA GLY A 17 -10.77 0.46 -7.82
C GLY A 17 -9.24 0.47 -7.88
N ALA A 18 -8.63 1.66 -7.89
CA ALA A 18 -7.18 1.80 -7.96
C ALA A 18 -6.45 1.33 -6.69
N SER A 19 -6.98 1.68 -5.50
CA SER A 19 -6.37 1.27 -4.23
C SER A 19 -6.51 -0.23 -3.99
N ARG A 20 -7.65 -0.82 -4.36
CA ARG A 20 -7.86 -2.27 -4.31
C ARG A 20 -6.91 -3.02 -5.24
N TYR A 21 -6.78 -2.58 -6.49
CA TYR A 21 -5.87 -3.19 -7.44
C TYR A 21 -4.42 -3.14 -6.96
N ALA A 22 -3.97 -1.97 -6.52
CA ALA A 22 -2.61 -1.80 -6.00
C ALA A 22 -2.35 -2.70 -4.79
N TRP A 23 -3.33 -2.80 -3.87
CA TRP A 23 -3.24 -3.67 -2.72
C TRP A 23 -3.15 -5.16 -3.10
N GLU A 24 -4.12 -5.67 -3.87
CA GLU A 24 -4.17 -7.09 -4.26
C GLU A 24 -2.95 -7.50 -5.10
N LEU A 25 -2.45 -6.60 -5.96
CA LEU A 25 -1.20 -6.84 -6.70
C LEU A 25 0.00 -6.92 -5.76
N SER A 26 0.08 -6.03 -4.77
CA SER A 26 1.20 -6.00 -3.83
C SER A 26 1.22 -7.25 -2.94
N GLU A 27 0.05 -7.68 -2.46
CA GLU A 27 -0.12 -8.96 -1.77
C GLU A 27 0.35 -10.12 -2.64
N TYR A 28 -0.13 -10.19 -3.89
CA TYR A 28 0.26 -11.25 -4.81
C TYR A 28 1.78 -11.29 -5.00
N LEU A 29 2.43 -10.16 -5.25
CA LEU A 29 3.88 -10.09 -5.41
C LEU A 29 4.62 -10.56 -4.14
N ALA A 30 4.15 -10.16 -2.95
CA ALA A 30 4.70 -10.64 -1.69
C ALA A 30 4.58 -12.16 -1.54
N THR A 31 3.46 -12.77 -1.96
CA THR A 31 3.30 -14.25 -1.95
C THR A 31 4.24 -14.96 -2.92
N GLN A 32 4.70 -14.29 -3.98
CA GLN A 32 5.73 -14.85 -4.88
C GLN A 32 7.15 -14.77 -4.29
N GLY A 33 7.28 -14.21 -3.08
CA GLY A 33 8.53 -14.11 -2.35
C GLY A 33 9.30 -12.80 -2.59
N ASP A 34 8.72 -11.82 -3.30
CA ASP A 34 9.32 -10.51 -3.51
C ASP A 34 9.31 -9.64 -2.24
N ASP A 35 10.28 -8.73 -2.08
CA ASP A 35 10.31 -7.74 -0.99
C ASP A 35 9.52 -6.50 -1.44
N VAL A 36 8.26 -6.45 -1.02
CA VAL A 36 7.29 -5.43 -1.46
C VAL A 36 7.10 -4.38 -0.36
N VAL A 37 7.27 -3.12 -0.75
CA VAL A 37 6.99 -1.96 0.10
C VAL A 37 5.88 -1.14 -0.54
N ILE A 38 4.77 -0.99 0.17
CA ILE A 38 3.78 0.03 -0.13
C ILE A 38 4.19 1.32 0.55
N THR A 39 4.24 2.40 -0.23
CA THR A 39 4.49 3.74 0.27
C THR A 39 3.25 4.59 0.01
N SER A 40 2.79 5.29 1.04
CA SER A 40 1.59 6.12 0.95
C SER A 40 1.69 7.35 1.85
N LEU A 41 0.79 8.33 1.69
CA LEU A 41 0.67 9.39 2.68
C LEU A 41 0.00 8.87 3.96
N TYR A 42 -0.98 7.98 3.81
CA TYR A 42 -1.69 7.37 4.94
C TYR A 42 -2.35 6.07 4.49
N THR A 43 -2.25 5.07 5.36
CA THR A 43 -2.95 3.80 5.26
C THR A 43 -3.80 3.56 6.48
N ASP A 44 -5.10 3.31 6.27
CA ASP A 44 -5.95 2.75 7.30
C ASP A 44 -5.63 1.25 7.46
N LYS A 45 -4.83 0.94 8.48
CA LYS A 45 -4.38 -0.43 8.79
C LYS A 45 -5.49 -1.36 9.31
N THR A 46 -6.68 -0.82 9.58
CA THR A 46 -7.86 -1.66 9.89
C THR A 46 -8.52 -2.18 8.62
N THR A 47 -8.54 -1.36 7.57
CA THR A 47 -9.06 -1.73 6.24
C THR A 47 -8.02 -2.50 5.42
N TYR A 48 -6.76 -2.06 5.48
CA TYR A 48 -5.62 -2.61 4.74
C TYR A 48 -4.71 -3.38 5.70
N SER A 49 -5.21 -4.52 6.17
CA SER A 49 -4.45 -5.48 6.98
C SER A 49 -3.88 -6.57 6.07
N SER A 50 -2.57 -6.79 6.15
CA SER A 50 -1.88 -7.84 5.39
C SER A 50 -1.52 -9.00 6.31
N ASP A 51 -1.70 -10.23 5.82
CA ASP A 51 -1.16 -11.45 6.43
C ASP A 51 0.19 -11.87 5.79
N THR A 52 0.71 -11.09 4.83
CA THR A 52 1.98 -11.35 4.14
C THR A 52 3.13 -10.51 4.71
N GLU A 53 4.37 -10.73 4.25
CA GLU A 53 5.55 -9.92 4.64
C GLU A 53 5.57 -8.50 4.02
N LEU A 54 4.42 -8.02 3.54
CA LEU A 54 4.25 -6.71 2.95
C LEU A 54 4.59 -5.59 3.96
N LYS A 55 5.49 -4.69 3.59
CA LYS A 55 5.82 -3.52 4.41
C LYS A 55 5.02 -2.31 3.96
N ILE A 56 4.49 -1.56 4.91
CA ILE A 56 3.77 -0.32 4.67
C ILE A 56 4.53 0.83 5.32
N ILE A 57 4.88 1.84 4.54
CA ILE A 57 5.52 3.06 5.00
C ILE A 57 4.58 4.23 4.69
N ASP A 58 4.07 4.85 5.75
CA ASP A 58 3.24 6.04 5.65
C ASP A 58 4.11 7.29 5.89
N PHE A 59 4.00 8.29 5.01
CA PHE A 59 4.73 9.56 5.11
C PHE A 59 3.94 10.64 5.88
N GLY A 60 2.72 10.34 6.29
CA GLY A 60 1.80 11.26 6.95
C GLY A 60 0.80 10.55 7.84
N ASP A 61 -0.30 11.25 8.13
CA ASP A 61 -1.43 10.74 8.89
C ASP A 61 -2.76 10.98 8.14
N GLU A 62 -3.88 10.59 8.73
CA GLU A 62 -5.22 10.75 8.13
C GLU A 62 -5.59 12.20 7.80
N LYS A 63 -4.94 13.19 8.44
CA LYS A 63 -5.18 14.63 8.23
C LYS A 63 -4.28 15.19 7.14
N ASN A 64 -3.26 14.47 6.70
CA ASN A 64 -2.45 14.81 5.54
C ASN A 64 -3.27 14.54 4.26
N LEU A 65 -4.21 15.43 3.98
CA LEU A 65 -4.99 15.40 2.75
C LEU A 65 -4.05 15.51 1.55
N THR A 66 -4.22 14.62 0.58
CA THR A 66 -3.81 14.86 -0.82
C THR A 66 -4.65 16.02 -1.35
N GLN A 67 -4.33 17.24 -0.96
CA GLN A 67 -5.07 18.39 -1.43
C GLN A 67 -4.74 18.60 -2.90
N SER A 68 -5.64 18.21 -3.79
CA SER A 68 -5.76 18.84 -5.10
C SER A 68 -6.40 20.20 -4.87
N LEU A 69 -5.67 21.26 -5.19
CA LEU A 69 -6.25 22.59 -5.46
C LEU A 69 -7.02 22.55 -6.77
#